data_AF-A0A523RN19-F1
#
_entry.id   AF-A0A523RN19-F1
#
_cell.length_a   1.000
_cell.length_b   1.000
_cell.length_c   1.000
_cell.angle_alpha   90.00
_cell.angle_beta   90.00
_cell.angle_gamma   90.00
#
_symmetry.space_group_name_H-M   'P 1'
#
loop_
_entity.id
_entity.type
_entity.pdbx_description
1 polymer ?
#
loop_
_entity_poly.entity_id
_entity_poly.type
_entity_poly.pdbx_seq_one_letter_code
_entity_poly.pdbx_strand_id
1 'polypeptide(L)'
;MQILETLLVIAVFVIMALVGILAIPWIRRQRDTVLGDSIRIETVSSPFQFKTSSGSHVNDIVLEAINRMGGFGEEAEEQYQASLEELKEVAEEAISIVSSEYKSLSEEKYLNRWSLIHLISELRNPLSLEMMDEVLTTPIPPERSKVPKTYSTRADELMIRTTAIEAITRIASDGQQDALDLLLVHSRHKHFSIKRAAIQGYLKIRGDAGRAELLKSLPKSDHRILDIKRTDVREVPQAIGGEGLKFPDKDDTPSIRRKQMKLKSEGEEE
;
A
#
# COMPACT_ATOMS: atom_id res chain seq x y z
N MET A 1 -1.52 35.65 -70.17
CA MET A 1 -0.93 34.49 -69.48
C MET A 1 -0.90 34.69 -67.98
N GLN A 2 -0.30 35.78 -67.46
CA GLN A 2 -0.21 36.06 -66.01
C GLN A 2 -1.55 36.07 -65.23
N ILE A 3 -2.66 36.52 -65.85
CA ILE A 3 -3.99 36.53 -65.22
C ILE A 3 -4.51 35.11 -64.94
N LEU A 4 -4.16 34.14 -65.79
CA LEU A 4 -4.62 32.75 -65.63
C LEU A 4 -3.89 32.03 -64.47
N GLU A 5 -2.58 32.29 -64.32
CA GLU A 5 -1.76 31.75 -63.23
C GLU A 5 -2.20 32.28 -61.87
N THR A 6 -2.52 33.59 -61.79
CA THR A 6 -2.99 34.20 -60.55
C THR A 6 -4.37 33.67 -60.12
N LEU A 7 -5.28 33.46 -61.06
CA LEU A 7 -6.59 32.86 -60.77
C LEU A 7 -6.48 31.41 -60.25
N LEU A 8 -5.53 30.63 -60.80
CA LEU A 8 -5.32 29.24 -60.37
C LEU A 8 -4.77 29.16 -58.94
N VAL A 9 -3.84 30.04 -58.56
CA VAL A 9 -3.33 30.13 -57.19
C VAL A 9 -4.45 30.49 -56.21
N ILE A 10 -5.28 31.47 -56.55
CA ILE A 10 -6.42 31.88 -55.70
C ILE A 10 -7.41 30.71 -55.52
N ALA A 11 -7.73 29.98 -56.60
CA ALA A 11 -8.63 28.84 -56.53
C ALA A 11 -8.12 27.73 -55.59
N VAL A 12 -6.82 27.41 -55.63
CA VAL A 12 -6.22 26.41 -54.72
C VAL A 12 -6.29 26.86 -53.26
N PHE A 13 -6.02 28.13 -52.97
CA PHE A 13 -6.15 28.67 -51.60
C PHE A 13 -7.58 28.60 -51.08
N VAL A 14 -8.58 28.92 -51.92
CA VAL A 14 -10.00 28.82 -51.56
C VAL A 14 -10.40 27.37 -51.28
N ILE A 15 -9.97 26.43 -52.12
CA ILE A 15 -10.26 25.00 -51.91
C ILE A 15 -9.63 24.52 -50.60
N MET A 16 -8.36 24.84 -50.33
CA MET A 16 -7.68 24.46 -49.09
C MET A 16 -8.36 25.05 -47.84
N ALA A 17 -8.81 26.30 -47.91
CA ALA A 17 -9.56 26.93 -46.82
C ALA A 17 -10.90 26.24 -46.57
N LEU A 18 -11.62 25.86 -47.64
CA LEU A 18 -12.89 25.13 -47.54
C LEU A 18 -12.69 23.72 -46.97
N VAL A 19 -11.66 22.99 -47.39
CA VAL A 19 -11.32 21.67 -46.80
C VAL A 19 -10.97 21.82 -45.31
N GLY A 20 -10.20 22.84 -44.95
CA GLY A 20 -9.88 23.14 -43.56
C GLY A 20 -11.12 23.39 -42.70
N ILE A 21 -12.06 24.21 -43.19
CA ILE A 21 -13.32 24.53 -42.50
C ILE A 21 -14.21 23.29 -42.37
N LEU A 22 -14.32 22.47 -43.43
CA LEU A 22 -15.10 21.23 -43.43
C LEU A 22 -14.48 20.14 -42.53
N ALA A 23 -13.19 20.19 -42.24
CA ALA A 23 -12.53 19.27 -41.32
C ALA A 23 -12.72 19.64 -39.83
N ILE A 24 -13.07 20.89 -39.50
CA ILE A 24 -13.23 21.36 -38.11
C ILE A 24 -14.28 20.54 -37.32
N PRO A 25 -15.48 20.23 -37.84
CA PRO A 25 -16.47 19.41 -37.14
C PRO A 25 -15.98 17.99 -36.88
N TRP A 26 -15.24 17.40 -37.84
CA TRP A 26 -14.68 16.06 -37.71
C TRP A 26 -13.59 16.00 -36.63
N ILE A 27 -12.71 17.01 -36.58
CA ILE A 27 -11.69 17.16 -35.54
C ILE A 27 -12.31 17.42 -34.16
N ARG A 28 -13.42 18.17 -34.08
CA ARG A 28 -14.16 18.37 -32.82
C ARG A 28 -14.81 17.07 -32.32
N ARG A 29 -15.41 16.29 -33.22
CA ARG A 29 -16.05 15.01 -32.86
C ARG A 29 -15.05 13.97 -32.33
N GLN A 30 -13.79 14.01 -32.78
CA GLN A 30 -12.72 13.19 -32.21
C GLN A 30 -12.23 13.66 -30.83
N ARG A 31 -12.43 14.93 -30.43
CA ARG A 31 -12.05 15.41 -29.09
C ARG A 31 -13.07 15.02 -28.02
N ASP A 32 -14.35 15.03 -28.35
CA ASP A 32 -15.40 14.73 -27.36
C ASP A 32 -15.47 13.24 -26.98
N THR A 33 -14.85 12.35 -27.77
CA THR A 33 -14.73 10.92 -27.46
C THR A 33 -13.56 10.58 -26.53
N VAL A 34 -12.65 11.52 -26.24
CA VAL A 34 -11.45 11.29 -25.41
C VAL A 34 -11.63 11.78 -23.96
N LEU A 35 -12.71 12.50 -23.66
CA LEU A 35 -13.06 12.98 -22.31
C LEU A 35 -14.18 12.17 -21.63
N GLY A 36 -14.45 10.97 -22.14
CA GLY A 36 -15.17 9.97 -21.36
C GLY A 36 -14.21 9.41 -20.30
N ASP A 37 -14.37 9.87 -19.06
CA ASP A 37 -13.63 9.42 -17.87
C ASP A 37 -13.97 7.97 -17.54
N SER A 38 -13.68 7.06 -18.48
CA SER A 38 -13.85 5.62 -18.31
C SER A 38 -12.60 5.11 -17.61
N ILE A 39 -12.74 4.77 -16.33
CA ILE A 39 -11.73 4.02 -15.60
C ILE A 39 -11.61 2.67 -16.30
N ARG A 40 -10.55 2.50 -17.09
CA ARG A 40 -10.20 1.19 -17.66
C ARG A 40 -9.61 0.35 -16.55
N ILE A 41 -10.39 -0.62 -16.08
CA ILE A 41 -9.90 -1.63 -15.16
C ILE A 41 -9.08 -2.62 -16.00
N GLU A 42 -7.75 -2.46 -16.00
CA GLU A 42 -6.85 -3.46 -16.55
C GLU A 42 -6.69 -4.58 -15.51
N THR A 43 -7.16 -5.78 -15.85
CA THR A 43 -6.93 -6.98 -15.03
C THR A 43 -5.47 -7.40 -15.20
N VAL A 44 -4.61 -7.00 -14.26
CA VAL A 44 -3.23 -7.48 -14.20
C VAL A 44 -3.23 -8.88 -13.60
N SER A 45 -2.50 -9.82 -14.20
CA SER A 45 -2.29 -11.15 -13.63
C SER A 45 -1.73 -11.03 -12.21
N SER A 46 -2.27 -11.82 -11.27
CA SER A 46 -1.80 -11.85 -9.88
C SER A 46 -0.27 -11.97 -9.83
N PRO A 47 0.41 -11.18 -8.97
CA PRO A 47 1.86 -11.25 -8.86
C PRO A 47 2.35 -12.49 -8.08
N PHE A 48 1.42 -13.30 -7.55
CA PHE A 48 1.72 -14.52 -6.81
C PHE A 48 1.63 -15.76 -7.72
N GLN A 49 2.59 -16.68 -7.59
CA GLN A 49 2.71 -17.84 -8.47
C GLN A 49 2.31 -19.17 -7.82
N PHE A 50 2.45 -19.30 -6.50
CA PHE A 50 2.12 -20.50 -5.71
C PHE A 50 2.58 -21.82 -6.37
N LYS A 51 3.90 -21.89 -6.64
CA LYS A 51 4.50 -22.99 -7.42
C LYS A 51 4.32 -24.39 -6.81
N THR A 52 4.27 -24.47 -5.48
CA THR A 52 4.26 -25.75 -4.75
C THR A 52 2.94 -26.50 -4.93
N SER A 53 1.88 -25.82 -5.34
CA SER A 53 0.51 -26.33 -5.36
C SER A 53 -0.31 -25.75 -6.52
N SER A 54 0.29 -25.49 -7.69
CA SER A 54 -0.41 -24.85 -8.80
C SER A 54 -1.75 -25.53 -9.12
N GLY A 55 -2.86 -24.79 -9.00
CA GLY A 55 -4.23 -25.30 -9.18
C GLY A 55 -4.89 -25.92 -7.94
N SER A 56 -4.30 -25.85 -6.75
CA SER A 56 -4.97 -26.26 -5.51
C SER A 56 -6.03 -25.25 -5.10
N HIS A 57 -7.19 -25.72 -4.61
CA HIS A 57 -8.26 -24.88 -4.08
C HIS A 57 -7.78 -23.91 -2.98
N VAL A 58 -6.82 -24.31 -2.15
CA VAL A 58 -6.25 -23.44 -1.10
C VAL A 58 -5.54 -22.21 -1.69
N ASN A 59 -4.93 -22.31 -2.87
CA ASN A 59 -4.33 -21.14 -3.53
C ASN A 59 -5.39 -20.12 -3.94
N ASP A 60 -6.56 -20.58 -4.38
CA ASP A 60 -7.64 -19.70 -4.76
C ASP A 60 -8.19 -18.96 -3.53
N ILE A 61 -8.32 -19.66 -2.39
CA ILE A 61 -8.72 -19.06 -1.10
C ILE A 61 -7.68 -18.03 -0.63
N VAL A 62 -6.38 -18.36 -0.68
CA VAL A 62 -5.29 -17.43 -0.34
C VAL A 62 -5.32 -16.20 -1.25
N LEU A 63 -5.46 -16.39 -2.56
CA LEU A 63 -5.55 -15.29 -3.53
C LEU A 63 -6.76 -14.40 -3.28
N GLU A 64 -7.91 -15.00 -3.02
CA GLU A 64 -9.13 -14.26 -2.74
C GLU A 64 -8.96 -13.38 -1.50
N ALA A 65 -8.41 -13.92 -0.40
CA ALA A 65 -8.15 -13.15 0.81
C ALA A 65 -7.18 -11.97 0.56
N ILE A 66 -6.12 -12.18 -0.23
CA ILE A 66 -5.19 -11.10 -0.60
C ILE A 66 -5.87 -10.04 -1.48
N ASN A 67 -6.73 -10.44 -2.42
CA ASN A 67 -7.47 -9.51 -3.25
C ASN A 67 -8.45 -8.67 -2.42
N ARG A 68 -9.12 -9.27 -1.44
CA ARG A 68 -10.06 -8.57 -0.54
C ARG A 68 -9.36 -7.63 0.44
N MET A 69 -8.11 -7.92 0.82
CA MET A 69 -7.28 -7.05 1.68
C MET A 69 -7.14 -5.62 1.11
N GLY A 70 -7.13 -5.47 -0.22
CA GLY A 70 -7.07 -4.17 -0.91
C GLY A 70 -8.44 -3.60 -1.31
N GLY A 71 -9.55 -4.19 -0.84
CA GLY A 71 -10.89 -3.81 -1.20
C GLY A 71 -11.26 -2.39 -0.74
N PHE A 72 -12.21 -1.76 -1.46
CA PHE A 72 -12.78 -0.46 -1.11
C PHE A 72 -14.31 -0.51 -1.21
N GLY A 73 -15.00 0.33 -0.43
CA GLY A 73 -16.46 0.37 -0.38
C GLY A 73 -17.02 -0.02 1.00
N GLU A 74 -18.33 0.13 1.18
CA GLU A 74 -19.00 -0.11 2.47
C GLU A 74 -18.91 -1.57 2.93
N GLU A 75 -18.82 -2.52 1.99
CA GLU A 75 -18.77 -3.96 2.25
C GLU A 75 -17.33 -4.54 2.25
N ALA A 76 -16.30 -3.72 2.01
CA ALA A 76 -14.94 -4.24 1.79
C ALA A 76 -14.41 -5.02 3.00
N GLU A 77 -14.63 -4.50 4.21
CA GLU A 77 -14.22 -5.15 5.45
C GLU A 77 -14.98 -6.47 5.68
N GLU A 78 -16.30 -6.49 5.47
CA GLU A 78 -17.11 -7.70 5.64
C GLU A 78 -16.67 -8.81 4.68
N GLN A 79 -16.43 -8.46 3.42
CA GLN A 79 -15.94 -9.41 2.42
C GLN A 79 -14.53 -9.92 2.76
N TYR A 80 -13.65 -9.06 3.28
CA TYR A 80 -12.33 -9.48 3.75
C TYR A 80 -12.44 -10.45 4.92
N GLN A 81 -13.25 -10.13 5.94
CA GLN A 81 -13.45 -11.03 7.08
C GLN A 81 -14.05 -12.38 6.65
N ALA A 82 -15.02 -12.39 5.73
CA ALA A 82 -15.56 -13.63 5.18
C ALA A 82 -14.49 -14.50 4.51
N SER A 83 -13.60 -13.89 3.71
CA SER A 83 -12.47 -14.61 3.10
C SER A 83 -11.44 -15.13 4.11
N LEU A 84 -11.25 -14.43 5.23
CA LEU A 84 -10.36 -14.89 6.31
C LEU A 84 -10.95 -16.07 7.07
N GLU A 85 -12.27 -16.11 7.29
CA GLU A 85 -12.92 -17.27 7.93
C GLU A 85 -12.74 -18.53 7.08
N GLU A 86 -12.93 -18.45 5.77
CA GLU A 86 -12.66 -19.57 4.86
C GLU A 86 -11.18 -20.00 4.90
N LEU A 87 -10.26 -19.04 4.93
CA LEU A 87 -8.83 -19.32 5.01
C LEU A 87 -8.41 -19.98 6.34
N LYS A 88 -9.09 -19.66 7.45
CA LYS A 88 -8.81 -20.26 8.77
C LYS A 88 -9.11 -21.76 8.81
N GLU A 89 -10.12 -22.23 8.07
CA GLU A 89 -10.46 -23.66 7.98
C GLU A 89 -9.34 -24.49 7.34
N VAL A 90 -8.47 -23.86 6.54
CA VAL A 90 -7.32 -24.47 5.86
C VAL A 90 -5.98 -23.86 6.31
N ALA A 91 -5.93 -23.30 7.53
CA ALA A 91 -4.80 -22.47 7.98
C ALA A 91 -3.43 -23.16 7.90
N GLU A 92 -3.33 -24.44 8.25
CA GLU A 92 -2.05 -25.18 8.22
C GLU A 92 -1.47 -25.25 6.81
N GLU A 93 -2.28 -25.64 5.83
CA GLU A 93 -1.87 -25.71 4.42
C GLU A 93 -1.60 -24.31 3.86
N ALA A 94 -2.46 -23.34 4.20
CA ALA A 94 -2.29 -21.94 3.80
C ALA A 94 -0.95 -21.35 4.30
N ILE A 95 -0.58 -21.59 5.55
CA ILE A 95 0.71 -21.14 6.12
C ILE A 95 1.88 -21.73 5.34
N SER A 96 1.83 -23.02 5.00
CA SER A 96 2.86 -23.68 4.20
C SER A 96 3.00 -23.03 2.81
N ILE A 97 1.88 -22.83 2.11
CA ILE A 97 1.82 -22.20 0.78
C ILE A 97 2.36 -20.78 0.82
N VAL A 98 1.89 -19.96 1.77
CA VAL A 98 2.31 -18.56 1.92
C VAL A 98 3.79 -18.46 2.31
N SER A 99 4.28 -19.35 3.19
CA SER A 99 5.69 -19.42 3.55
C SER A 99 6.57 -19.71 2.34
N SER A 100 6.17 -20.70 1.53
CA SER A 100 6.88 -21.03 0.29
C SER A 100 6.84 -19.86 -0.72
N GLU A 101 5.69 -19.22 -0.90
CA GLU A 101 5.55 -18.09 -1.81
C GLU A 101 6.43 -16.91 -1.37
N TYR A 102 6.41 -16.56 -0.08
CA TYR A 102 7.21 -15.48 0.49
C TYR A 102 8.71 -15.67 0.21
N LYS A 103 9.22 -16.89 0.39
CA LYS A 103 10.63 -17.24 0.14
C LYS A 103 11.01 -17.12 -1.34
N SER A 104 10.04 -17.30 -2.24
CA SER A 104 10.25 -17.23 -3.69
C SER A 104 10.17 -15.81 -4.26
N LEU A 105 9.52 -14.88 -3.54
CA LEU A 105 9.38 -13.49 -3.97
C LEU A 105 10.72 -12.77 -3.95
N SER A 106 10.93 -11.92 -4.96
CA SER A 106 12.06 -10.99 -4.95
C SER A 106 11.95 -10.04 -3.75
N GLU A 107 13.10 -9.75 -3.14
CA GLU A 107 13.23 -8.80 -2.03
C GLU A 107 12.58 -7.43 -2.33
N GLU A 108 12.64 -6.99 -3.59
CA GLU A 108 12.10 -5.70 -4.06
C GLU A 108 10.57 -5.64 -4.10
N LYS A 109 9.88 -6.77 -3.93
CA LYS A 109 8.42 -6.86 -3.92
C LYS A 109 7.86 -6.62 -2.51
N TYR A 110 8.23 -5.49 -1.90
CA TYR A 110 7.90 -5.19 -0.51
C TYR A 110 6.41 -5.25 -0.19
N LEU A 111 5.55 -4.69 -1.04
CA LEU A 111 4.10 -4.72 -0.83
C LEU A 111 3.55 -6.15 -0.83
N ASN A 112 3.97 -6.98 -1.78
CA ASN A 112 3.55 -8.39 -1.87
C ASN A 112 4.08 -9.20 -0.68
N ARG A 113 5.34 -8.98 -0.29
CA ARG A 113 5.92 -9.64 0.90
C ARG A 113 5.19 -9.21 2.16
N TRP A 114 4.83 -7.94 2.28
CA TRP A 114 4.05 -7.41 3.40
C TRP A 114 2.65 -8.02 3.44
N SER A 115 1.93 -8.11 2.32
CA SER A 115 0.58 -8.67 2.29
C SER A 115 0.55 -10.13 2.72
N LEU A 116 1.56 -10.92 2.33
CA LEU A 116 1.70 -12.31 2.80
C LEU A 116 1.89 -12.39 4.33
N ILE A 117 2.77 -11.57 4.90
CA ILE A 117 3.00 -11.53 6.36
C ILE A 117 1.76 -11.01 7.10
N HIS A 118 1.07 -10.02 6.55
CA HIS A 118 -0.17 -9.51 7.11
C HIS A 118 -1.26 -10.59 7.10
N LEU A 119 -1.43 -11.34 6.00
CA LEU A 119 -2.37 -12.43 5.92
C LEU A 119 -2.12 -13.50 7.00
N ILE A 120 -0.87 -13.93 7.17
CA ILE A 120 -0.50 -14.88 8.23
C ILE A 120 -0.76 -14.30 9.63
N SER A 121 -0.55 -13.00 9.83
CA SER A 121 -0.87 -12.31 11.09
C SER A 121 -2.37 -12.35 11.43
N GLU A 122 -3.25 -12.35 10.44
CA GLU A 122 -4.71 -12.45 10.63
C GLU A 122 -5.15 -13.89 10.98
N LEU A 123 -4.40 -14.91 10.55
CA LEU A 123 -4.71 -16.31 10.88
C LEU A 123 -4.45 -16.67 12.34
N ARG A 124 -3.56 -15.94 13.04
CA ARG A 124 -3.21 -16.14 14.46
C ARG A 124 -2.86 -17.60 14.83
N ASN A 125 -2.34 -18.36 13.87
CA ASN A 125 -2.06 -19.77 14.06
C ASN A 125 -0.60 -19.97 14.55
N PRO A 126 -0.35 -20.74 15.62
CA PRO A 126 1.00 -20.96 16.17
C PRO A 126 1.99 -21.61 15.20
N LEU A 127 1.53 -22.36 14.19
CA LEU A 127 2.39 -22.97 13.16
C LEU A 127 3.15 -21.91 12.33
N SER A 128 2.70 -20.66 12.35
CA SER A 128 3.39 -19.55 11.67
C SER A 128 4.64 -19.03 12.40
N LEU A 129 4.88 -19.41 13.66
CA LEU A 129 5.94 -18.84 14.48
C LEU A 129 7.34 -19.08 13.89
N GLU A 130 7.59 -20.24 13.28
CA GLU A 130 8.86 -20.54 12.62
C GLU A 130 9.14 -19.57 11.46
N MET A 131 8.15 -19.35 10.60
CA MET A 131 8.26 -18.39 9.49
C MET A 131 8.48 -16.96 10.00
N MET A 132 7.79 -16.56 11.07
CA MET A 132 7.96 -15.22 11.64
C MET A 132 9.36 -15.02 12.21
N ASP A 133 9.91 -16.04 12.88
CA ASP A 133 11.29 -16.00 13.37
C ASP A 133 12.31 -15.90 12.21
N GLU A 134 12.10 -16.66 11.13
CA GLU A 134 12.94 -16.58 9.91
C GLU A 134 12.92 -15.16 9.30
N VAL A 135 11.75 -14.55 9.18
CA VAL A 135 11.58 -13.16 8.69
C VAL A 135 12.34 -12.17 9.58
N LEU A 136 12.32 -12.37 10.90
CA LEU A 136 12.97 -11.48 11.85
C LEU A 136 14.50 -11.66 11.90
N THR A 137 14.98 -12.89 11.74
CA THR A 137 16.41 -13.23 11.82
C THR A 137 17.18 -13.00 10.52
N THR A 138 16.51 -13.06 9.36
CA THR A 138 17.12 -12.76 8.05
C THR A 138 17.76 -11.36 8.07
N PRO A 139 18.95 -11.11 7.48
CA PRO A 139 19.54 -9.77 7.45
C PRO A 139 18.64 -8.73 6.76
N ILE A 140 18.50 -7.53 7.35
CA ILE A 140 17.83 -6.40 6.68
C ILE A 140 18.69 -5.97 5.48
N PRO A 141 18.13 -5.89 4.27
CA PRO A 141 18.87 -5.47 3.10
C PRO A 141 19.39 -4.03 3.18
N PRO A 142 20.45 -3.69 2.44
CA PRO A 142 20.96 -2.32 2.39
C PRO A 142 19.93 -1.37 1.78
N GLU A 143 20.03 -0.08 2.13
CA GLU A 143 19.20 0.95 1.50
C GLU A 143 19.54 1.10 0.01
N ARG A 144 18.55 0.92 -0.86
CA ARG A 144 18.68 1.06 -2.32
C ARG A 144 18.17 2.40 -2.85
N SER A 145 17.36 3.13 -2.07
CA SER A 145 16.84 4.43 -2.49
C SER A 145 17.92 5.51 -2.52
N LYS A 146 17.97 6.26 -3.62
CA LYS A 146 18.84 7.44 -3.75
C LYS A 146 18.35 8.63 -2.92
N VAL A 147 17.07 8.65 -2.54
CA VAL A 147 16.45 9.73 -1.76
C VAL A 147 15.65 9.13 -0.59
N PRO A 148 16.34 8.62 0.47
CA PRO A 148 15.71 7.90 1.57
C PRO A 148 14.65 8.69 2.35
N LYS A 149 14.69 10.03 2.28
CA LYS A 149 13.74 10.91 2.96
C LYS A 149 12.33 10.83 2.37
N THR A 150 12.19 10.48 1.09
CA THR A 150 10.90 10.36 0.41
C THR A 150 10.44 8.90 0.35
N TYR A 151 11.39 8.00 0.12
CA TYR A 151 11.14 6.57 -0.04
C TYR A 151 12.35 5.81 0.48
N SER A 152 12.14 4.87 1.42
CA SER A 152 13.21 4.09 2.03
C SER A 152 12.88 2.60 1.95
N THR A 153 13.71 1.87 1.22
CA THR A 153 13.59 0.40 1.10
C THR A 153 13.83 -0.29 2.45
N ARG A 154 14.65 0.31 3.31
CA ARG A 154 14.82 -0.17 4.69
C ARG A 154 13.59 0.08 5.55
N ALA A 155 12.86 1.18 5.34
CA ALA A 155 11.62 1.43 6.04
C ALA A 155 10.55 0.41 5.63
N ASP A 156 10.45 0.09 4.34
CA ASP A 156 9.54 -0.94 3.81
C ASP A 156 9.84 -2.33 4.41
N GLU A 157 11.11 -2.74 4.44
CA GLU A 157 11.52 -4.00 5.08
C GLU A 157 11.23 -4.00 6.58
N LEU A 158 11.47 -2.88 7.27
CA LEU A 158 11.16 -2.76 8.69
C LEU A 158 9.66 -2.85 8.95
N MET A 159 8.81 -2.34 8.05
CA MET A 159 7.36 -2.48 8.14
C MET A 159 6.95 -3.96 8.15
N ILE A 160 7.46 -4.76 7.19
CA ILE A 160 7.23 -6.21 7.13
C ILE A 160 7.58 -6.88 8.46
N ARG A 161 8.74 -6.56 9.01
CA ARG A 161 9.24 -7.17 10.25
C ARG A 161 8.48 -6.72 11.48
N THR A 162 8.06 -5.47 11.55
CA THR A 162 7.19 -5.03 12.64
C THR A 162 5.82 -5.69 12.57
N THR A 163 5.28 -5.94 11.37
CA THR A 163 4.06 -6.75 11.20
C THR A 163 4.26 -8.20 11.65
N ALA A 164 5.43 -8.80 11.40
CA ALA A 164 5.75 -10.13 11.95
C ALA A 164 5.75 -10.15 13.50
N ILE A 165 6.29 -9.11 14.16
CA ILE A 165 6.19 -8.98 15.62
C ILE A 165 4.73 -8.81 16.09
N GLU A 166 3.90 -8.09 15.34
CA GLU A 166 2.48 -7.96 15.64
C GLU A 166 1.77 -9.32 15.55
N ALA A 167 2.08 -10.14 14.55
CA ALA A 167 1.60 -11.51 14.43
C ALA A 167 1.96 -12.35 15.67
N ILE A 168 3.25 -12.36 16.05
CA ILE A 168 3.73 -13.08 17.24
C ILE A 168 3.02 -12.56 18.51
N THR A 169 2.81 -11.24 18.62
CA THR A 169 2.10 -10.63 19.76
C THR A 169 0.65 -11.10 19.84
N ARG A 170 -0.04 -11.23 18.71
CA ARG A 170 -1.42 -11.73 18.67
C ARG A 170 -1.50 -13.20 19.08
N ILE A 171 -0.58 -14.04 18.59
CA ILE A 171 -0.49 -15.47 18.94
C ILE A 171 -0.17 -15.63 20.43
N ALA A 172 0.77 -14.85 20.96
CA ALA A 172 1.10 -14.86 22.39
C ALA A 172 -0.06 -14.36 23.27
N SER A 173 -0.89 -13.44 22.76
CA SER A 173 -2.12 -13.00 23.45
C SER A 173 -3.16 -14.10 23.56
N ASP A 174 -3.10 -15.13 22.71
CA ASP A 174 -3.94 -16.34 22.76
C ASP A 174 -3.38 -17.42 23.70
N GLY A 175 -2.37 -17.09 24.53
CA GLY A 175 -1.81 -17.98 25.54
C GLY A 175 -0.67 -18.87 25.06
N GLN A 176 -0.14 -18.64 23.86
CA GLN A 176 0.95 -19.44 23.29
C GLN A 176 2.30 -19.02 23.87
N GLN A 177 2.90 -19.88 24.68
CA GLN A 177 4.15 -19.57 25.39
C GLN A 177 5.34 -19.40 24.43
N ASP A 178 5.44 -20.20 23.38
CA ASP A 178 6.53 -20.11 22.40
C ASP A 178 6.56 -18.75 21.70
N ALA A 179 5.39 -18.18 21.41
CA ALA A 179 5.28 -16.84 20.85
C ALA A 179 5.76 -15.76 21.84
N LEU A 180 5.44 -15.93 23.13
CA LEU A 180 5.90 -15.03 24.19
C LEU A 180 7.42 -15.09 24.36
N ASP A 181 7.99 -16.29 24.29
CA ASP A 181 9.44 -16.51 24.34
C ASP A 181 10.14 -15.88 23.13
N LEU A 182 9.56 -15.98 21.93
CA LEU A 182 10.06 -15.28 20.73
C LEU A 182 10.05 -13.76 20.90
N LEU A 183 9.01 -13.16 21.49
CA LEU A 183 9.01 -11.73 21.80
C LEU A 183 10.15 -11.36 22.75
N LEU A 184 10.45 -12.19 23.75
CA LEU A 184 11.57 -11.96 24.66
C LEU A 184 12.91 -12.10 23.96
N VAL A 185 13.08 -13.06 23.05
CA VAL A 185 14.29 -13.18 22.21
C VAL A 185 14.48 -11.91 21.37
N HIS A 186 13.45 -11.49 20.65
CA HIS A 186 13.49 -10.33 19.77
C HIS A 186 13.48 -8.98 20.50
N SER A 187 13.23 -8.96 21.81
CA SER A 187 13.43 -7.77 22.68
C SER A 187 14.89 -7.29 22.72
N ARG A 188 15.83 -8.13 22.27
CA ARG A 188 17.27 -7.82 22.17
C ARG A 188 17.72 -7.57 20.73
N HIS A 189 16.80 -7.48 19.78
CA HIS A 189 17.13 -7.36 18.37
C HIS A 189 17.99 -6.12 18.05
N LYS A 190 18.94 -6.24 17.10
CA LYS A 190 19.89 -5.15 16.77
C LYS A 190 19.22 -3.89 16.23
N HIS A 191 18.07 -4.04 15.56
CA HIS A 191 17.31 -2.93 14.97
C HIS A 191 16.26 -2.40 15.94
N PHE A 192 16.32 -1.09 16.21
CA PHE A 192 15.48 -0.42 17.21
C PHE A 192 13.97 -0.64 16.99
N SER A 193 13.46 -0.55 15.76
CA SER A 193 12.02 -0.69 15.50
C SER A 193 11.47 -2.06 15.89
N ILE A 194 12.21 -3.14 15.56
CA ILE A 194 11.86 -4.52 15.91
C ILE A 194 12.00 -4.73 17.41
N LYS A 195 13.12 -4.27 17.99
CA LYS A 195 13.37 -4.31 19.43
C LYS A 195 12.23 -3.68 20.23
N ARG A 196 11.84 -2.45 19.84
CA ARG A 196 10.75 -1.69 20.45
C ARG A 196 9.43 -2.44 20.31
N ALA A 197 9.09 -2.91 19.10
CA ALA A 197 7.85 -3.64 18.88
C ALA A 197 7.78 -4.90 19.76
N ALA A 198 8.86 -5.68 19.85
CA ALA A 198 8.92 -6.90 20.63
C ALA A 198 8.76 -6.64 22.13
N ILE A 199 9.48 -5.62 22.66
CA ILE A 199 9.34 -5.17 24.05
C ILE A 199 7.89 -4.77 24.36
N GLN A 200 7.26 -3.97 23.48
CA GLN A 200 5.90 -3.49 23.70
C GLN A 200 4.88 -4.63 23.60
N GLY A 201 5.07 -5.58 22.67
CA GLY A 201 4.26 -6.80 22.59
C GLY A 201 4.37 -7.64 23.87
N TYR A 202 5.59 -7.85 24.38
CA TYR A 202 5.84 -8.60 25.61
C TYR A 202 5.19 -7.92 26.83
N LEU A 203 5.37 -6.61 26.98
CA LEU A 203 4.78 -5.82 28.06
C LEU A 203 3.24 -5.82 28.02
N LYS A 204 2.64 -5.77 26.82
CA LYS A 204 1.19 -5.83 26.65
C LYS A 204 0.59 -7.09 27.28
N ILE A 205 1.31 -8.22 27.21
CA ILE A 205 0.83 -9.52 27.68
C ILE A 205 1.20 -9.77 29.15
N ARG A 206 2.43 -9.41 29.55
CA ARG A 206 2.96 -9.75 30.89
C ARG A 206 2.94 -8.62 31.92
N GLY A 207 2.59 -7.39 31.51
CA GLY A 207 2.47 -6.23 32.39
C GLY A 207 3.74 -5.99 33.24
N ASP A 208 3.54 -5.71 34.52
CA ASP A 208 4.63 -5.41 35.47
C ASP A 208 5.61 -6.57 35.67
N ALA A 209 5.13 -7.81 35.63
CA ALA A 209 5.99 -8.99 35.69
C ALA A 209 6.94 -9.03 34.49
N GLY A 210 6.40 -8.73 33.29
CA GLY A 210 7.20 -8.64 32.08
C GLY A 210 8.21 -7.49 32.11
N ARG A 211 7.83 -6.35 32.73
CA ARG A 211 8.75 -5.23 32.94
C ARG A 211 9.94 -5.62 33.81
N ALA A 212 9.69 -6.29 34.94
CA ALA A 212 10.74 -6.72 35.86
C ALA A 212 11.71 -7.72 35.19
N GLU A 213 11.19 -8.59 34.34
CA GLU A 213 11.99 -9.54 33.55
C GLU A 213 12.84 -8.83 32.49
N LEU A 214 12.26 -7.91 31.73
CA LEU A 214 12.97 -7.12 30.71
C LEU A 214 14.06 -6.23 31.32
N LEU A 215 13.84 -5.66 32.52
CA LEU A 215 14.89 -4.89 33.22
C LEU A 215 16.13 -5.73 33.55
N LYS A 216 15.95 -7.03 33.84
CA LYS A 216 17.04 -7.97 34.09
C LYS A 216 17.72 -8.42 32.79
N SER A 217 16.95 -8.56 31.72
CA SER A 217 17.42 -9.16 30.47
C SER A 217 18.00 -8.16 29.47
N LEU A 218 17.55 -6.90 29.49
CA LEU A 218 17.98 -5.85 28.56
C LEU A 218 19.21 -5.09 29.07
N PRO A 219 20.09 -4.62 28.16
CA PRO A 219 21.17 -3.72 28.55
C PRO A 219 20.60 -2.38 29.04
N LYS A 220 21.29 -1.72 29.97
CA LYS A 220 20.85 -0.45 30.57
C LYS A 220 20.53 0.64 29.54
N SER A 221 21.23 0.65 28.40
CA SER A 221 20.99 1.59 27.29
C SER A 221 19.59 1.47 26.67
N ASP A 222 18.96 0.31 26.79
CA ASP A 222 17.63 0.03 26.23
C ASP A 222 16.50 0.21 27.25
N HIS A 223 16.79 0.43 28.54
CA HIS A 223 15.77 0.54 29.59
C HIS A 223 14.74 1.64 29.31
N ARG A 224 15.15 2.74 28.66
CA ARG A 224 14.25 3.82 28.21
C ARG A 224 13.12 3.37 27.27
N ILE A 225 13.28 2.24 26.58
CA ILE A 225 12.26 1.70 25.67
C ILE A 225 11.04 1.22 26.47
N LEU A 226 11.26 0.78 27.71
CA LEU A 226 10.21 0.33 28.61
C LEU A 226 9.29 1.49 29.05
N ASP A 227 9.72 2.73 28.88
CA ASP A 227 8.96 3.93 29.26
C ASP A 227 8.15 4.51 28.10
N ILE A 228 8.32 3.96 26.88
CA ILE A 228 7.54 4.36 25.71
C ILE A 228 6.11 3.85 25.90
N LYS A 229 5.14 4.76 25.89
CA LYS A 229 3.71 4.44 25.94
C LYS A 229 3.09 4.60 24.56
N ARG A 230 2.17 3.69 24.21
CA ARG A 230 1.27 3.89 23.08
C ARG A 230 0.09 4.72 23.58
N THR A 231 -0.08 5.92 23.03
CA THR A 231 -1.26 6.76 23.27
C THR A 231 -2.20 6.61 22.08
N ASP A 232 -3.50 6.54 22.33
CA ASP A 232 -4.48 6.58 21.24
C ASP A 232 -4.34 7.92 20.52
N VAL A 233 -4.29 7.91 19.19
CA VAL A 233 -4.16 9.14 18.39
C VAL A 233 -5.28 10.13 18.71
N ARG A 234 -6.47 9.66 19.07
CA ARG A 234 -7.63 10.48 19.43
C ARG A 234 -7.46 11.20 20.77
N GLU A 235 -6.58 10.69 21.64
CA GLU A 235 -6.26 11.29 22.94
C GLU A 235 -5.11 12.30 22.86
N VAL A 236 -4.33 12.28 21.77
CA VAL A 236 -3.24 13.23 21.56
C VAL A 236 -3.82 14.54 21.01
N PRO A 237 -3.46 15.71 21.57
CA PRO A 237 -3.81 17.00 20.99
C PRO A 237 -3.40 17.06 19.52
N GLN A 238 -4.39 17.07 18.65
CA GLN A 238 -4.15 17.19 17.21
C GLN A 238 -3.78 18.63 16.90
N ALA A 239 -2.76 18.82 16.07
CA ALA A 239 -2.48 20.14 15.54
C ALA A 239 -3.74 20.62 14.78
N ILE A 240 -4.27 21.78 15.17
CA ILE A 240 -5.36 22.40 14.44
C ILE A 240 -4.75 22.92 13.13
N GLY A 241 -5.00 22.21 12.03
CA GLY A 241 -4.54 22.63 10.71
C GLY A 241 -5.05 24.04 10.39
N GLY A 242 -4.15 24.94 9.98
CA GLY A 242 -4.48 26.30 9.55
C GLY A 242 -3.95 27.43 10.44
N GLU A 243 -3.62 27.17 11.72
CA GLU A 243 -2.93 28.16 12.55
C GLU A 243 -1.47 28.31 12.09
N GLY A 244 -1.21 29.34 11.26
CA GLY A 244 0.12 29.67 10.75
C GLY A 244 0.36 29.27 9.29
N LEU A 245 -0.55 28.53 8.66
CA LEU A 245 -0.56 28.41 7.20
C LEU A 245 -1.14 29.70 6.62
N LYS A 246 -0.25 30.62 6.22
CA LYS A 246 -0.64 31.68 5.28
C LYS A 246 -1.04 30.98 3.99
N PHE A 247 -2.33 30.76 3.80
CA PHE A 247 -2.83 30.49 2.45
C PHE A 247 -2.38 31.69 1.60
N PRO A 248 -1.70 31.46 0.47
CA PRO A 248 -1.44 32.54 -0.46
C PRO A 248 -2.76 33.25 -0.73
N ASP A 249 -2.73 34.59 -0.78
CA ASP A 249 -3.93 35.36 -1.11
C ASP A 249 -4.55 34.79 -2.38
N LYS A 250 -5.88 34.85 -2.52
CA LYS A 250 -6.56 34.30 -3.72
C LYS A 250 -5.97 34.84 -5.04
N ASP A 251 -5.29 35.97 -5.00
CA ASP A 251 -4.61 36.60 -6.13
C ASP A 251 -3.21 36.02 -6.41
N ASP A 252 -2.57 35.36 -5.45
CA ASP A 252 -1.26 34.70 -5.56
C ASP A 252 -1.35 33.21 -5.89
N THR A 253 -2.52 32.59 -5.76
CA THR A 253 -2.73 31.32 -6.45
C THR A 253 -2.62 31.59 -7.95
N PRO A 254 -1.65 30.99 -8.67
CA PRO A 254 -1.53 31.19 -10.11
C PRO A 254 -2.89 30.86 -10.67
N SER A 255 -3.61 31.88 -11.17
CA SER A 255 -4.90 31.67 -11.79
C SER A 255 -4.64 30.61 -12.85
N ILE A 256 -5.12 29.40 -12.59
CA ILE A 256 -5.24 28.40 -13.63
C ILE A 256 -6.25 29.08 -14.52
N ARG A 257 -5.74 29.84 -15.51
CA ARG A 257 -6.51 30.52 -16.53
C ARG A 257 -7.35 29.41 -17.11
N ARG A 258 -8.57 29.27 -16.58
CA ARG A 258 -9.69 28.63 -17.23
C ARG A 258 -9.83 29.45 -18.51
N LYS A 259 -9.06 29.08 -19.53
CA LYS A 259 -9.48 29.22 -20.92
C LYS A 259 -10.74 28.36 -21.02
N GLN A 260 -11.82 28.84 -20.43
CA GLN A 260 -13.15 28.52 -20.89
C GLN A 260 -13.14 28.94 -22.34
N MET A 261 -12.99 27.93 -23.20
CA MET A 261 -13.92 27.66 -24.27
C MET A 261 -15.16 28.57 -24.16
N LYS A 262 -15.06 29.79 -24.68
CA LYS A 262 -16.16 30.46 -25.39
C LYS A 262 -16.44 29.59 -26.62
N LEU A 263 -17.10 28.47 -26.39
CA LEU A 263 -17.68 27.64 -27.44
C LEU A 263 -19.18 27.91 -27.40
N LYS A 264 -19.55 28.94 -28.15
CA LYS A 264 -20.85 29.09 -28.82
C LYS A 264 -22.08 28.77 -27.97
N SER A 265 -22.58 29.79 -27.26
CA SER A 265 -24.00 29.93 -26.94
C SER A 265 -24.61 31.09 -27.74
N GLU A 266 -24.16 31.29 -28.99
CA GLU A 266 -24.80 32.19 -29.96
C GLU A 266 -25.18 31.36 -31.17
N GLY A 267 -26.47 31.15 -31.37
CA GLY A 267 -27.03 30.54 -32.57
C GLY A 267 -28.17 29.54 -32.36
N GLU A 268 -29.20 29.89 -31.58
CA GLU A 268 -30.57 29.36 -31.74
C GLU A 268 -31.57 30.50 -31.49
N GLU A 269 -31.61 31.45 -32.41
CA GLU A 269 -32.84 32.18 -32.77
C GLU A 269 -32.85 32.27 -34.31
N GLU A 270 -34.03 32.00 -34.89
CA GLU A 270 -34.40 31.80 -36.31
C GLU A 270 -34.22 30.39 -36.92
#